data_AF-A0A349VV05-F1
#
_entry.id   AF-A0A349VV05-F1
#
_cell.length_a   1.000
_cell.length_b   1.000
_cell.length_c   1.000
_cell.angle_alpha   90.00
_cell.angle_beta   90.00
_cell.angle_gamma   90.00
#
_symmetry.space_group_name_H-M   'P 1'
#
loop_
_entity.id
_entity.type
_entity.pdbx_description
1 polymer ?
#
loop_
_entity_poly.entity_id
_entity_poly.type
_entity_poly.pdbx_seq_one_letter_code
_entity_poly.pdbx_strand_id
1 'polypeptide(L)'
;MAAYLISFFIFDAGNNVKLNYIIFSPLAFILSWVFCYFYLLLKDTSTLKYYLLGCMLIAGTIIYTNGIFDIDIRIQNFFHSSTLPKKYGQYLDINNTKNRFGRHEIILFKASSNPIDQFLTKNNELIIHSLSKAKNANDAEPTIHMFYKLDKNGKQIDQYSYTQDEDKDTEILFEGYLINIGKHYFRSWPLDGDTTKNSIEIRNADLNWTADQQRQQLDDIDRKAQYFLSERIYDFEHSNSKSYSKKTYFMDGKWHIFCENISDDGNLNLQTVSRGRTVNDLFGHWDKNEWVTNHSPANIQSVYYQKIRRIRNRQDLNSRKYEQGDRWQGCLFSHLVVENDTLKFKDHLYLDEEWHWSQIEINGKNIGALTFEDTEQFHNYGYYSNAALNYQLFTSRRNRLYLIKRIDP
;
A
#
# COMPACT_ATOMS: atom_id res chain seq x y z
N MET A 1 -45.09 9.14 27.80
CA MET A 1 -44.11 8.15 28.33
C MET A 1 -43.45 7.29 27.25
N ALA A 2 -44.14 6.87 26.19
CA ALA A 2 -43.52 6.11 25.08
C ALA A 2 -42.37 6.87 24.35
N ALA A 3 -42.46 8.20 24.24
CA ALA A 3 -41.39 9.02 23.65
C ALA A 3 -40.11 9.11 24.51
N TYR A 4 -40.20 8.86 25.82
CA TYR A 4 -39.04 8.90 26.74
C TYR A 4 -38.28 7.57 26.81
N LEU A 5 -38.91 6.47 26.39
CA LEU A 5 -38.26 5.16 26.26
C LEU A 5 -37.50 5.04 24.95
N ILE A 6 -37.96 5.68 23.88
CA ILE A 6 -37.31 5.67 22.56
C ILE A 6 -35.98 6.45 22.60
N SER A 7 -35.87 7.51 23.40
CA SER A 7 -34.63 8.27 23.58
C SER A 7 -33.56 7.54 24.41
N PHE A 8 -33.90 6.46 25.12
CA PHE A 8 -32.91 5.63 25.85
C PHE A 8 -32.26 4.55 24.98
N PHE A 9 -32.80 4.26 23.79
CA PHE A 9 -32.27 3.24 22.88
C PHE A 9 -31.28 3.78 21.83
N ILE A 10 -30.91 5.07 21.92
CA ILE A 10 -29.80 5.66 21.17
C ILE A 10 -28.65 5.85 22.16
N PHE A 11 -28.13 4.75 22.70
CA PHE A 11 -26.79 4.77 23.26
C PHE A 11 -25.85 4.30 22.16
N ASP A 12 -25.03 5.20 21.66
CA ASP A 12 -23.77 4.84 21.02
C ASP A 12 -22.86 4.26 22.12
N ALA A 13 -23.14 3.02 22.50
CA ALA A 13 -22.36 2.28 23.49
C ALA A 13 -21.11 1.73 22.79
N GLY A 14 -20.25 2.65 22.37
CA GLY A 14 -18.91 2.34 21.89
C GLY A 14 -18.19 1.41 22.86
N ASN A 15 -17.80 0.25 22.33
CA ASN A 15 -16.66 -0.56 22.75
C ASN A 15 -16.61 -1.17 24.17
N ASN A 16 -17.72 -1.31 24.90
CA ASN A 16 -17.66 -2.03 26.19
C ASN A 16 -18.74 -3.10 26.35
N VAL A 17 -18.46 -4.29 25.80
CA VAL A 17 -19.32 -5.48 25.87
C VAL A 17 -19.76 -5.80 27.31
N LYS A 18 -18.88 -5.61 28.31
CA LYS A 18 -19.23 -5.81 29.72
C LYS A 18 -20.25 -4.81 30.24
N LEU A 19 -20.16 -3.54 29.83
CA LEU A 19 -21.12 -2.50 30.22
C LEU A 19 -22.49 -2.74 29.57
N ASN A 20 -22.49 -3.21 28.33
CA ASN A 20 -23.70 -3.63 27.63
C ASN A 20 -24.40 -4.78 28.35
N TYR A 21 -23.67 -5.82 28.81
CA TYR A 21 -24.29 -6.90 29.59
C TYR A 21 -24.85 -6.43 30.95
N ILE A 22 -24.17 -5.50 31.63
CA ILE A 22 -24.59 -4.99 32.94
C ILE A 22 -25.85 -4.12 32.84
N ILE A 23 -26.01 -3.36 31.75
CA ILE A 23 -27.17 -2.47 31.54
C ILE A 23 -28.32 -3.21 30.85
N PHE A 24 -28.05 -4.04 29.83
CA PHE A 24 -29.11 -4.75 29.10
C PHE A 24 -29.76 -5.88 29.90
N SER A 25 -29.03 -6.57 30.80
CA SER A 25 -29.61 -7.72 31.52
C SER A 25 -30.72 -7.33 32.50
N PRO A 26 -30.57 -6.29 33.36
CA PRO A 26 -31.66 -5.81 34.21
C PRO A 26 -32.80 -5.19 33.41
N LEU A 27 -32.49 -4.47 32.32
CA LEU A 27 -33.49 -3.83 31.47
C LEU A 27 -34.35 -4.87 30.72
N ALA A 28 -33.72 -5.92 30.18
CA ALA A 28 -34.39 -7.05 29.55
C ALA A 28 -35.26 -7.81 30.57
N PHE A 29 -34.78 -7.97 31.81
CA PHE A 29 -35.55 -8.59 32.87
C PHE A 29 -36.80 -7.78 33.22
N ILE A 30 -36.69 -6.46 33.42
CA ILE A 30 -37.83 -5.57 33.70
C ILE A 30 -38.81 -5.55 32.51
N LEU A 31 -38.30 -5.44 31.28
CA LEU A 31 -39.12 -5.47 30.06
C LEU A 31 -39.85 -6.81 29.89
N SER A 32 -39.25 -7.94 30.29
CA SER A 32 -39.91 -9.24 30.26
C SER A 32 -41.09 -9.33 31.23
N TRP A 33 -40.97 -8.73 32.42
CA TRP A 33 -42.06 -8.66 33.40
C TRP A 33 -43.20 -7.76 32.94
N VAL A 34 -42.87 -6.58 32.39
CA VAL A 34 -43.84 -5.66 31.80
C VAL A 34 -44.58 -6.35 30.65
N PHE A 35 -43.86 -7.05 29.77
CA PHE A 35 -44.45 -7.82 28.68
C PHE A 35 -45.40 -8.91 29.19
N CYS A 36 -44.98 -9.74 30.16
CA CYS A 36 -45.81 -10.78 30.75
C CYS A 36 -47.09 -10.20 31.39
N TYR A 37 -46.99 -9.08 32.09
CA TYR A 37 -48.14 -8.42 32.72
C TYR A 37 -49.16 -7.93 31.68
N PHE A 38 -48.71 -7.23 30.64
CA PHE A 38 -49.59 -6.75 29.56
C PHE A 38 -50.14 -7.90 28.70
N TYR A 39 -49.36 -8.96 28.47
CA TYR A 39 -49.83 -10.16 27.80
C TYR A 39 -50.98 -10.82 28.58
N LEU A 40 -50.83 -11.01 29.89
CA LEU A 40 -51.88 -11.60 30.73
C LEU A 40 -53.16 -10.75 30.78
N LEU A 41 -53.04 -9.42 30.69
CA LEU A 41 -54.18 -8.50 30.62
C LEU A 41 -54.93 -8.54 29.29
N LEU A 42 -54.21 -8.79 28.19
CA LEU A 42 -54.75 -8.71 26.83
C LEU A 42 -55.00 -10.09 26.20
N LYS A 43 -54.58 -11.20 26.81
CA LYS A 43 -54.60 -12.54 26.19
C LYS A 43 -55.98 -12.97 25.67
N ASP A 44 -57.05 -12.52 26.32
CA ASP A 44 -58.44 -12.90 26.00
C ASP A 44 -59.17 -11.81 25.19
N THR A 45 -58.47 -10.78 24.71
CA THR A 45 -59.04 -9.68 23.93
C THR A 45 -58.67 -9.77 22.45
N SER A 46 -59.54 -9.22 21.59
CA SER A 46 -59.24 -9.07 20.15
C SER A 46 -58.10 -8.07 19.87
N THR A 47 -57.61 -7.38 20.91
CA THR A 47 -56.53 -6.38 20.83
C THR A 47 -55.14 -6.97 21.06
N LEU A 48 -55.02 -8.21 21.56
CA LEU A 48 -53.73 -8.89 21.76
C LEU A 48 -52.88 -8.89 20.49
N LYS A 49 -53.50 -9.17 19.34
CA LYS A 49 -52.80 -9.21 18.04
C LYS A 49 -52.15 -7.87 17.68
N TYR A 50 -52.79 -6.75 18.01
CA TYR A 50 -52.23 -5.41 17.75
C TYR A 50 -51.13 -5.06 18.75
N TYR A 51 -51.24 -5.50 20.00
CA TYR A 51 -50.18 -5.36 21.00
C TYR A 51 -48.92 -6.15 20.61
N LEU A 52 -49.08 -7.43 20.24
CA LEU A 52 -47.98 -8.27 19.77
C LEU A 52 -47.34 -7.72 18.48
N LEU A 53 -48.15 -7.20 17.55
CA LEU A 53 -47.65 -6.52 16.35
C LEU A 53 -46.83 -5.27 16.72
N GLY A 54 -47.30 -4.46 17.66
CA GLY A 54 -46.56 -3.31 18.18
C GLY A 54 -45.20 -3.69 18.79
N CYS A 55 -45.17 -4.72 19.64
CA CYS A 55 -43.92 -5.24 20.20
C CYS A 55 -42.97 -5.76 19.12
N MET A 56 -43.48 -6.47 18.11
CA MET A 56 -42.68 -6.96 16.98
C MET A 56 -42.09 -5.81 16.16
N LEU A 57 -42.86 -4.74 15.90
CA LEU A 57 -42.38 -3.56 15.18
C LEU A 57 -41.28 -2.81 15.96
N ILE A 58 -41.45 -2.66 17.27
CA ILE A 58 -40.43 -2.04 18.14
C ILE A 58 -39.16 -2.89 18.15
N ALA A 59 -39.28 -4.20 18.37
CA ALA A 59 -38.15 -5.11 18.35
C ALA A 59 -37.44 -5.10 16.99
N GLY A 60 -38.19 -5.14 15.88
CA GLY A 60 -37.64 -5.04 14.52
C GLY A 60 -36.91 -3.72 14.28
N THR A 61 -37.45 -2.61 14.79
CA THR A 61 -36.81 -1.29 14.71
C THR A 61 -35.50 -1.29 15.49
N ILE A 62 -35.47 -1.81 16.72
CA ILE A 62 -34.26 -1.90 17.55
C ILE A 62 -33.20 -2.78 16.87
N ILE A 63 -33.59 -3.94 16.35
CA ILE A 63 -32.68 -4.84 15.62
C ILE A 63 -32.10 -4.13 14.40
N TYR A 64 -32.93 -3.39 13.64
CA TYR A 64 -32.48 -2.63 12.47
C TYR A 64 -31.54 -1.47 12.85
N THR A 65 -31.93 -0.60 13.79
CA THR A 65 -31.15 0.60 14.15
C THR A 65 -29.82 0.26 14.83
N ASN A 66 -29.75 -0.84 15.56
CA ASN A 66 -28.51 -1.31 16.19
C ASN A 66 -27.72 -2.28 15.31
N GLY A 67 -28.17 -2.50 14.06
CA GLY A 67 -27.54 -3.42 13.11
C GLY A 67 -27.45 -4.86 13.61
N ILE A 68 -28.31 -5.32 14.51
CA ILE A 68 -28.25 -6.69 15.05
C ILE A 68 -28.45 -7.69 13.90
N PHE A 69 -27.60 -8.72 13.84
CA PHE A 69 -27.52 -9.71 12.73
C PHE A 69 -27.21 -9.13 11.34
N ASP A 70 -26.72 -7.88 11.27
CA ASP A 70 -26.52 -7.13 10.03
C ASP A 70 -27.81 -7.04 9.20
N ILE A 71 -28.97 -7.01 9.85
CA ILE A 71 -30.26 -7.00 9.15
C ILE A 71 -30.42 -5.75 8.28
N ASP A 72 -29.87 -4.62 8.74
CA ASP A 72 -29.84 -3.35 8.01
C ASP A 72 -29.06 -3.49 6.69
N ILE A 73 -27.90 -4.13 6.71
CA ILE A 73 -27.10 -4.40 5.51
C ILE A 73 -27.77 -5.44 4.61
N ARG A 74 -28.37 -6.49 5.18
CA ARG A 74 -29.10 -7.49 4.39
C ARG A 74 -30.28 -6.85 3.66
N ILE A 75 -31.04 -6.01 4.33
CA ILE A 75 -32.15 -5.25 3.74
C ILE A 75 -31.63 -4.31 2.65
N GLN A 76 -30.57 -3.55 2.92
CA GLN A 76 -29.97 -2.67 1.91
C GLN A 76 -29.51 -3.44 0.67
N ASN A 77 -28.82 -4.58 0.86
CA ASN A 77 -28.40 -5.45 -0.24
C ASN A 77 -29.59 -6.06 -1.00
N PHE A 78 -30.68 -6.39 -0.32
CA PHE A 78 -31.88 -6.94 -0.95
C PHE A 78 -32.55 -5.93 -1.88
N PHE A 79 -32.58 -4.65 -1.48
CA PHE A 79 -33.14 -3.57 -2.31
C PHE A 79 -32.13 -2.94 -3.27
N HIS A 80 -30.84 -3.27 -3.14
CA HIS A 80 -29.79 -2.74 -4.01
C HIS A 80 -29.73 -3.51 -5.33
N SER A 81 -29.91 -2.79 -6.44
CA SER A 81 -29.67 -3.33 -7.78
C SER A 81 -28.22 -3.09 -8.18
N SER A 82 -27.44 -4.16 -8.29
CA SER A 82 -26.06 -4.13 -8.78
C SER A 82 -25.96 -4.15 -10.32
N THR A 83 -27.05 -3.82 -11.02
CA THR A 83 -27.10 -3.92 -12.49
C THR A 83 -26.05 -2.99 -13.14
N LEU A 84 -25.10 -3.59 -13.85
CA LEU A 84 -24.06 -2.85 -14.55
C LEU A 84 -24.65 -2.09 -15.75
N PRO A 85 -24.47 -0.76 -15.87
CA PRO A 85 -24.89 -0.05 -17.07
C PRO A 85 -24.19 -0.59 -18.31
N LYS A 86 -24.94 -0.80 -19.40
CA LYS A 86 -24.44 -1.44 -20.64
C LYS A 86 -23.12 -0.86 -21.15
N LYS A 87 -22.92 0.47 -21.02
CA LYS A 87 -21.70 1.16 -21.45
C LYS A 87 -20.41 0.68 -20.75
N TYR A 88 -20.53 0.03 -19.59
CA TYR A 88 -19.41 -0.51 -18.82
C TYR A 88 -19.20 -2.02 -19.04
N GLY A 89 -20.09 -2.70 -19.77
CA GLY A 89 -20.02 -4.16 -19.96
C GLY A 89 -18.80 -4.66 -20.74
N GLN A 90 -18.13 -3.78 -21.50
CA GLN A 90 -16.96 -4.12 -22.32
C GLN A 90 -15.62 -3.84 -21.63
N TYR A 91 -15.61 -3.42 -20.36
CA TYR A 91 -14.36 -3.09 -19.66
C TYR A 91 -13.61 -4.37 -19.30
N LEU A 92 -12.31 -4.35 -19.57
CA LEU A 92 -11.42 -5.48 -19.35
C LEU A 92 -11.01 -5.55 -17.88
N ASP A 93 -10.88 -6.76 -17.33
CA ASP A 93 -10.32 -6.91 -15.99
C ASP A 93 -8.82 -6.65 -16.02
N ILE A 94 -8.35 -5.67 -15.25
CA ILE A 94 -6.92 -5.32 -15.22
C ILE A 94 -6.06 -6.44 -14.62
N ASN A 95 -6.67 -7.31 -13.82
CA ASN A 95 -5.99 -8.41 -13.14
C ASN A 95 -5.73 -9.61 -14.05
N ASN A 96 -6.24 -9.61 -15.29
CA ASN A 96 -5.87 -10.58 -16.31
C ASN A 96 -4.37 -10.46 -16.64
N THR A 97 -3.73 -11.58 -16.96
CA THR A 97 -2.29 -11.60 -17.31
C THR A 97 -1.99 -10.85 -18.61
N LYS A 98 -2.96 -10.73 -19.50
CA LYS A 98 -2.84 -10.04 -20.78
C LYS A 98 -4.18 -9.48 -21.23
N ASN A 99 -4.18 -8.23 -21.67
CA ASN A 99 -5.32 -7.57 -22.31
C ASN A 99 -4.86 -6.85 -23.59
N ARG A 100 -5.77 -6.68 -24.55
CA ARG A 100 -5.53 -5.94 -25.81
C ARG A 100 -6.47 -4.75 -25.90
N PHE A 101 -5.98 -3.65 -26.43
CA PHE A 101 -6.77 -2.44 -26.68
C PHE A 101 -6.14 -1.65 -27.83
N GLY A 102 -6.93 -1.31 -28.84
CA GLY A 102 -6.40 -0.62 -30.03
C GLY A 102 -5.21 -1.36 -30.65
N ARG A 103 -4.09 -0.66 -30.80
CA ARG A 103 -2.82 -1.21 -31.32
C ARG A 103 -1.84 -1.63 -30.22
N HIS A 104 -2.32 -1.78 -29.00
CA HIS A 104 -1.51 -2.09 -27.84
C HIS A 104 -1.97 -3.36 -27.13
N GLU A 105 -1.02 -3.97 -26.44
CA GLU A 105 -1.29 -4.98 -25.44
C GLU A 105 -0.67 -4.56 -24.11
N ILE A 106 -1.39 -4.84 -23.02
CA ILE A 106 -0.89 -4.72 -21.67
C ILE A 106 -0.69 -6.13 -21.11
N ILE A 107 0.52 -6.42 -20.63
CA ILE A 107 0.93 -7.74 -20.16
C ILE A 107 1.43 -7.59 -18.72
N LEU A 108 0.91 -8.42 -17.81
CA LEU A 108 1.46 -8.57 -16.48
C LEU A 108 2.85 -9.20 -16.60
N PHE A 109 3.90 -8.41 -16.35
CA PHE A 109 5.28 -8.89 -16.39
C PHE A 109 5.66 -9.57 -15.08
N LYS A 110 5.32 -8.95 -13.94
CA LYS A 110 5.64 -9.51 -12.63
C LYS A 110 4.55 -9.18 -11.62
N ALA A 111 4.21 -10.18 -10.82
CA ALA A 111 3.49 -10.03 -9.57
C ALA A 111 4.38 -10.54 -8.42
N SER A 112 4.33 -9.87 -7.27
CA SER A 112 5.08 -10.20 -6.06
C SER A 112 4.17 -10.11 -4.83
N SER A 113 4.60 -10.67 -3.71
CA SER A 113 3.98 -10.44 -2.41
C SER A 113 4.36 -9.09 -1.79
N ASN A 114 5.41 -8.44 -2.31
CA ASN A 114 5.91 -7.15 -1.85
C ASN A 114 5.85 -6.13 -3.01
N PRO A 115 5.98 -4.82 -2.71
CA PRO A 115 6.17 -3.82 -3.74
C PRO A 115 7.28 -4.21 -4.72
N ILE A 116 7.03 -3.95 -5.99
CA ILE A 116 8.00 -4.08 -7.07
C ILE A 116 8.59 -2.70 -7.29
N ASP A 117 9.91 -2.62 -7.27
CA ASP A 117 10.63 -1.38 -7.50
C ASP A 117 11.23 -1.41 -8.92
N GLN A 118 11.35 -0.24 -9.53
CA GLN A 118 11.89 -0.08 -10.87
C GLN A 118 13.01 0.96 -10.91
N PHE A 119 13.95 0.78 -11.82
CA PHE A 119 15.04 1.71 -12.08
C PHE A 119 15.43 1.67 -13.56
N LEU A 120 15.54 2.83 -14.20
CA LEU A 120 16.00 2.92 -15.59
C LEU A 120 17.49 3.29 -15.64
N THR A 121 18.32 2.40 -16.19
CA THR A 121 19.76 2.63 -16.34
C THR A 121 20.04 3.71 -17.38
N LYS A 122 21.26 4.24 -17.39
CA LYS A 122 21.72 5.21 -18.42
C LYS A 122 21.73 4.61 -19.84
N ASN A 123 21.77 3.28 -19.96
CA ASN A 123 21.72 2.56 -21.22
C ASN A 123 20.28 2.26 -21.68
N ASN A 124 19.27 2.79 -20.98
CA ASN A 124 17.85 2.54 -21.22
C ASN A 124 17.47 1.06 -21.04
N GLU A 125 18.13 0.39 -20.11
CA GLU A 125 17.74 -0.93 -19.65
C GLU A 125 16.93 -0.76 -18.36
N LEU A 126 15.83 -1.49 -18.24
CA LEU A 126 14.97 -1.42 -17.07
C LEU A 126 15.37 -2.51 -16.08
N ILE A 127 15.73 -2.10 -14.88
CA ILE A 127 15.93 -3.00 -13.75
C ILE A 127 14.64 -3.06 -12.94
N ILE A 128 14.20 -4.28 -12.65
CA ILE A 128 13.02 -4.56 -11.83
C ILE A 128 13.48 -5.35 -10.63
N HIS A 129 13.21 -4.83 -9.44
CA HIS A 129 13.47 -5.50 -8.18
C HIS A 129 12.17 -5.98 -7.56
N SER A 130 12.15 -7.24 -7.13
CA SER A 130 11.02 -7.84 -6.43
C SER A 130 11.53 -8.75 -5.32
N LEU A 131 10.73 -8.87 -4.26
CA LEU A 131 11.02 -9.79 -3.17
C LEU A 131 10.17 -11.05 -3.29
N SER A 132 10.75 -12.18 -2.93
CA SER A 132 10.02 -13.40 -2.60
C SER A 132 10.17 -13.63 -1.10
N LYS A 133 9.05 -13.59 -0.37
CA LYS A 133 8.97 -14.04 1.02
C LYS A 133 8.25 -15.39 1.07
N ALA A 134 8.61 -16.24 2.04
CA ALA A 134 7.68 -17.25 2.53
C ALA A 134 6.44 -16.58 3.13
N LYS A 135 5.31 -17.29 3.11
CA LYS A 135 3.97 -16.69 3.24
C LYS A 135 3.69 -16.05 4.60
N ASN A 136 4.43 -16.35 5.67
CA ASN A 136 4.10 -15.89 7.03
C ASN A 136 5.30 -15.31 7.81
N ALA A 137 5.01 -14.40 8.75
CA ALA A 137 6.00 -13.77 9.63
C ALA A 137 6.73 -14.73 10.61
N ASN A 138 6.29 -15.99 10.69
CA ASN A 138 6.89 -17.06 11.49
C ASN A 138 7.64 -18.09 10.63
N ASP A 139 7.70 -17.93 9.31
CA ASP A 139 8.41 -18.87 8.44
C ASP A 139 9.91 -18.58 8.49
N ALA A 140 10.71 -19.62 8.76
CA ALA A 140 12.17 -19.58 8.88
C ALA A 140 12.90 -19.42 7.53
N GLU A 141 12.21 -19.04 6.46
CA GLU A 141 12.77 -18.96 5.12
C GLU A 141 13.31 -17.56 4.84
N PRO A 142 14.53 -17.45 4.30
CA PRO A 142 15.20 -16.17 4.13
C PRO A 142 14.54 -15.33 3.03
N THR A 143 14.75 -14.01 3.09
CA THR A 143 14.19 -13.09 2.08
C THR A 143 15.02 -13.20 0.79
N ILE A 144 14.38 -13.54 -0.32
CA ILE A 144 15.07 -13.65 -1.61
C ILE A 144 14.81 -12.38 -2.42
N HIS A 145 15.89 -11.67 -2.77
CA HIS A 145 15.87 -10.53 -3.66
C HIS A 145 16.05 -11.00 -5.09
N MET A 146 15.11 -10.64 -5.96
CA MET A 146 15.12 -11.00 -7.39
C MET A 146 15.16 -9.73 -8.23
N PHE A 147 16.20 -9.62 -9.06
CA PHE A 147 16.39 -8.54 -10.03
C PHE A 147 16.26 -9.08 -11.45
N TYR A 148 15.53 -8.34 -12.29
CA TYR A 148 15.37 -8.62 -13.72
C TYR A 148 15.87 -7.43 -14.52
N LYS A 149 16.60 -7.68 -15.61
CA LYS A 149 17.04 -6.66 -16.55
C LYS A 149 16.30 -6.82 -17.86
N LEU A 150 15.67 -5.75 -18.34
CA LEU A 150 14.92 -5.73 -19.59
C LEU A 150 15.59 -4.76 -20.57
N ASP A 151 15.62 -5.16 -21.84
CA ASP A 151 16.05 -4.30 -22.93
C ASP A 151 15.00 -3.23 -23.27
N LYS A 152 15.34 -2.34 -24.22
CA LYS A 152 14.46 -1.29 -24.75
C LYS A 152 13.14 -1.79 -25.36
N ASN A 153 13.00 -3.09 -25.64
CA ASN A 153 11.79 -3.71 -26.18
C ASN A 153 10.98 -4.43 -25.08
N GLY A 154 11.44 -4.36 -23.83
CA GLY A 154 10.83 -5.03 -22.69
C GLY A 154 11.02 -6.53 -22.74
N LYS A 155 12.09 -7.03 -23.37
CA LYS A 155 12.51 -8.43 -23.30
C LYS A 155 13.47 -8.58 -22.13
N GLN A 156 13.23 -9.56 -21.26
CA GLN A 156 14.18 -9.91 -20.22
C GLN A 156 15.48 -10.43 -20.86
N ILE A 157 16.59 -9.78 -20.55
CA ILE A 157 17.93 -10.12 -21.08
C ILE A 157 18.86 -10.69 -20.01
N ASP A 158 18.58 -10.43 -18.74
CA ASP A 158 19.40 -10.91 -17.64
C ASP A 158 18.59 -10.99 -16.33
N GLN A 159 19.10 -11.73 -15.36
CA GLN A 159 18.54 -11.82 -14.02
C GLN A 159 19.64 -12.02 -12.97
N TYR A 160 19.42 -11.49 -11.77
CA TYR A 160 20.29 -11.70 -10.63
C TYR A 160 19.45 -11.89 -9.37
N SER A 161 19.93 -12.74 -8.46
CA SER A 161 19.26 -12.98 -7.20
C SER A 161 20.25 -13.20 -6.08
N TYR A 162 19.89 -12.77 -4.88
CA TYR A 162 20.61 -13.11 -3.67
C TYR A 162 19.65 -13.36 -2.52
N THR A 163 20.13 -14.14 -1.55
CA THR A 163 19.44 -14.43 -0.31
C THR A 163 19.92 -13.46 0.76
N GLN A 164 18.98 -12.81 1.45
CA GLN A 164 19.25 -11.99 2.61
C GLN A 164 18.97 -12.83 3.86
N ASP A 165 20.03 -13.27 4.54
CA ASP A 165 19.94 -14.01 5.81
C ASP A 165 19.98 -13.04 7.00
N GLU A 166 20.77 -11.97 6.89
CA GLU A 166 20.89 -10.90 7.88
C GLU A 166 20.70 -9.51 7.25
N ASP A 167 20.38 -8.48 8.04
CA ASP A 167 20.22 -7.09 7.55
C ASP A 167 21.45 -6.58 6.78
N LYS A 168 22.65 -6.98 7.20
CA LYS A 168 23.92 -6.63 6.55
C LYS A 168 24.12 -7.25 5.15
N ASP A 169 23.25 -8.18 4.74
CA ASP A 169 23.30 -8.79 3.40
C ASP A 169 22.62 -7.93 2.33
N THR A 170 21.90 -6.89 2.73
CA THR A 170 21.16 -6.00 1.83
C THR A 170 22.09 -5.36 0.77
N GLU A 171 21.73 -5.52 -0.50
CA GLU A 171 22.30 -4.79 -1.63
C GLU A 171 21.32 -3.70 -2.08
N ILE A 172 21.77 -2.45 -2.10
CA ILE A 172 21.01 -1.29 -2.57
C ILE A 172 21.39 -1.04 -4.02
N LEU A 173 20.41 -0.94 -4.92
CA LEU A 173 20.66 -0.47 -6.27
C LEU A 173 20.72 1.08 -6.29
N PHE A 174 21.90 1.61 -6.58
CA PHE A 174 22.22 3.04 -6.58
C PHE A 174 23.05 3.39 -7.82
N GLU A 175 22.52 4.31 -8.65
CA GLU A 175 23.13 4.77 -9.91
C GLU A 175 23.65 3.65 -10.83
N GLY A 176 22.92 2.52 -10.86
CA GLY A 176 23.25 1.36 -11.68
C GLY A 176 24.19 0.34 -11.04
N TYR A 177 24.57 0.50 -9.77
CA TYR A 177 25.38 -0.48 -9.04
C TYR A 177 24.57 -1.14 -7.93
N LEU A 178 24.83 -2.41 -7.65
CA LEU A 178 24.35 -3.07 -6.43
C LEU A 178 25.40 -2.89 -5.34
N ILE A 179 25.10 -2.10 -4.32
CA ILE A 179 26.03 -1.71 -3.26
C ILE A 179 25.60 -2.36 -1.95
N ASN A 180 26.48 -3.13 -1.34
CA ASN A 180 26.31 -3.62 0.02
C ASN A 180 27.19 -2.81 0.97
N ILE A 181 26.56 -1.92 1.75
CA ILE A 181 27.23 -1.01 2.68
C ILE A 181 27.73 -1.77 3.92
N GLY A 182 27.04 -2.83 4.34
CA GLY A 182 27.36 -3.62 5.53
C GLY A 182 28.59 -4.50 5.37
N LYS A 183 28.76 -5.12 4.20
CA LYS A 183 29.86 -6.01 3.81
C LYS A 183 30.89 -5.35 2.88
N HIS A 184 30.73 -4.05 2.60
CA HIS A 184 31.70 -3.20 1.90
C HIS A 184 32.09 -3.70 0.50
N TYR A 185 31.09 -4.07 -0.30
CA TYR A 185 31.32 -4.43 -1.70
C TYR A 185 30.25 -3.84 -2.62
N PHE A 186 30.57 -3.78 -3.91
CA PHE A 186 29.62 -3.43 -4.96
C PHE A 186 29.70 -4.42 -6.13
N ARG A 187 28.67 -4.40 -6.97
CA ARG A 187 28.58 -5.15 -8.23
C ARG A 187 28.12 -4.23 -9.33
N SER A 188 28.69 -4.41 -10.53
CA SER A 188 28.28 -3.68 -11.74
C SER A 188 27.21 -4.41 -12.55
N TRP A 189 26.65 -5.53 -12.04
CA TRP A 189 25.62 -6.32 -12.72
C TRP A 189 24.54 -5.50 -13.45
N PRO A 190 23.93 -4.44 -12.87
CA PRO A 190 22.93 -3.67 -13.59
C PRO A 190 23.45 -2.94 -14.83
N LEU A 191 24.76 -2.66 -14.93
CA LEU A 191 25.41 -1.98 -16.06
C LEU A 191 25.94 -2.94 -17.13
N ASP A 192 26.58 -4.03 -16.72
CA ASP A 192 27.37 -4.90 -17.61
C ASP A 192 27.11 -6.41 -17.42
N GLY A 193 26.30 -6.79 -16.43
CA GLY A 193 26.02 -8.19 -16.09
C GLY A 193 27.07 -8.84 -15.20
N ASP A 194 28.11 -8.13 -14.76
CA ASP A 194 29.13 -8.69 -13.86
C ASP A 194 28.61 -8.82 -12.42
N THR A 195 28.53 -10.06 -11.96
CA THR A 195 28.14 -10.44 -10.60
C THR A 195 29.34 -10.65 -9.69
N THR A 196 30.51 -10.07 -9.97
CA THR A 196 31.68 -10.14 -9.09
C THR A 196 31.53 -9.16 -7.92
N LYS A 197 31.97 -9.56 -6.72
CA LYS A 197 32.02 -8.66 -5.55
C LYS A 197 33.30 -7.85 -5.61
N ASN A 198 33.18 -6.56 -5.89
CA ASN A 198 34.30 -5.63 -5.87
C ASN A 198 34.35 -4.91 -4.52
N SER A 199 35.49 -4.94 -3.84
CA SER A 199 35.66 -4.29 -2.53
C SER A 199 35.52 -2.77 -2.64
N ILE A 200 34.89 -2.17 -1.64
CA ILE A 200 34.82 -0.72 -1.47
C ILE A 200 35.95 -0.25 -0.55
N GLU A 201 36.66 0.81 -0.93
CA GLU A 201 37.71 1.41 -0.09
C GLU A 201 37.07 2.13 1.10
N ILE A 202 37.50 1.80 2.32
CA ILE A 202 36.95 2.40 3.55
C ILE A 202 37.95 3.39 4.13
N ARG A 203 37.47 4.60 4.44
CA ARG A 203 38.23 5.67 5.08
C ARG A 203 37.71 5.94 6.48
N ASN A 204 38.63 6.20 7.41
CA ASN A 204 38.35 6.45 8.82
C ASN A 204 37.56 5.30 9.49
N ALA A 205 37.85 4.04 9.14
CA ALA A 205 37.08 2.89 9.62
C ALA A 205 37.12 2.74 11.15
N ASP A 206 38.21 3.21 11.78
CA ASP A 206 38.46 3.21 13.21
C ASP A 206 37.94 4.47 13.93
N LEU A 207 37.33 5.40 13.19
CA LEU A 207 36.72 6.62 13.72
C LEU A 207 37.72 7.56 14.44
N ASN A 208 39.01 7.49 14.14
CA ASN A 208 40.07 8.22 14.83
C ASN A 208 40.48 9.55 14.16
N TRP A 209 39.89 9.92 13.02
CA TRP A 209 40.21 11.18 12.34
C TRP A 209 39.79 12.42 13.13
N THR A 210 40.62 13.46 13.09
CA THR A 210 40.34 14.76 13.73
C THR A 210 39.17 15.48 13.04
N ALA A 211 38.55 16.45 13.72
CA ALA A 211 37.46 17.23 13.15
C ALA A 211 37.84 17.93 11.83
N ASP A 212 39.07 18.44 11.72
CA ASP A 212 39.54 19.10 10.50
C ASP A 212 39.77 18.11 9.35
N GLN A 213 40.30 16.92 9.63
CA GLN A 213 40.44 15.85 8.63
C GLN A 213 39.07 15.41 8.09
N GLN A 214 38.10 15.24 8.99
CA GLN A 214 36.74 14.89 8.60
C GLN A 214 36.09 16.01 7.76
N ARG A 215 36.19 17.27 8.19
CA ARG A 215 35.64 18.41 7.43
C ARG A 215 36.23 18.49 6.01
N GLN A 216 37.54 18.36 5.89
CA GLN A 216 38.20 18.38 4.58
C GLN A 216 37.72 17.24 3.67
N GLN A 217 37.58 16.03 4.20
CA GLN A 217 37.09 14.88 3.43
C GLN A 217 35.63 15.04 3.01
N LEU A 218 34.80 15.65 3.86
CA LEU A 218 33.42 15.96 3.54
C LEU A 218 33.30 17.01 2.43
N ASP A 219 34.10 18.08 2.52
CA ASP A 219 34.18 19.11 1.48
C ASP A 219 34.64 18.51 0.14
N ASP A 220 35.59 17.58 0.19
CA ASP A 220 36.06 16.84 -1.00
C ASP A 220 34.95 15.96 -1.59
N ILE A 221 34.21 15.21 -0.75
CA ILE A 221 33.08 14.39 -1.21
C ILE A 221 32.02 15.29 -1.87
N ASP A 222 31.61 16.37 -1.21
CA ASP A 222 30.54 17.23 -1.73
C ASP A 222 30.92 17.87 -3.07
N ARG A 223 32.18 18.30 -3.21
CA ARG A 223 32.68 18.95 -4.43
C ARG A 223 33.01 18.01 -5.57
N LYS A 224 33.55 16.82 -5.28
CA LYS A 224 34.17 15.95 -6.29
C LYS A 224 33.40 14.65 -6.54
N ALA A 225 32.63 14.16 -5.57
CA ALA A 225 31.89 12.92 -5.77
C ALA A 225 30.78 13.12 -6.81
N GLN A 226 30.73 12.20 -7.75
CA GLN A 226 29.69 12.18 -8.76
C GLN A 226 28.34 11.85 -8.14
N TYR A 227 28.35 10.88 -7.23
CA TYR A 227 27.19 10.40 -6.49
C TYR A 227 27.60 10.11 -5.05
N PHE A 228 26.68 10.34 -4.10
CA PHE A 228 26.86 9.87 -2.74
C PHE A 228 25.52 9.59 -2.06
N LEU A 229 25.53 8.63 -1.15
CA LEU A 229 24.44 8.31 -0.23
C LEU A 229 24.97 8.41 1.20
N SER A 230 24.13 8.85 2.13
CA SER A 230 24.46 8.95 3.54
C SER A 230 23.53 8.06 4.35
N GLU A 231 24.10 7.18 5.16
CA GLU A 231 23.36 6.31 6.07
C GLU A 231 23.84 6.55 7.51
N ARG A 232 22.90 6.72 8.44
CA ARG A 232 23.24 6.87 9.86
C ARG A 232 23.25 5.50 10.51
N ILE A 233 24.37 5.15 11.13
CA ILE A 233 24.54 3.90 11.85
C ILE A 233 24.35 4.20 13.34
N TYR A 234 23.29 3.63 13.90
CA TYR A 234 23.06 3.61 15.32
C TYR A 234 23.55 2.27 15.87
N ASP A 235 24.61 2.29 16.66
CA ASP A 235 25.03 1.12 17.40
C ASP A 235 24.42 1.20 18.80
N PHE A 236 23.42 0.35 19.05
CA PHE A 236 22.70 0.25 20.32
C PHE A 236 23.22 -0.89 21.20
N GLU A 237 24.24 -1.65 20.76
CA GLU A 237 24.66 -2.87 21.46
C GLU A 237 25.60 -2.60 22.65
N HIS A 238 26.29 -1.45 22.67
CA HIS A 238 27.18 -1.11 23.78
C HIS A 238 26.88 0.29 24.33
N SER A 239 26.87 0.43 25.66
CA SER A 239 26.58 1.68 26.37
C SER A 239 27.55 2.84 26.08
N ASN A 240 28.62 2.58 25.32
CA ASN A 240 29.67 3.53 24.94
C ASN A 240 29.83 3.65 23.41
N SER A 241 28.92 3.08 22.62
CA SER A 241 28.98 3.13 21.17
C SER A 241 28.66 4.54 20.67
N LYS A 242 29.61 5.14 19.95
CA LYS A 242 29.39 6.43 19.29
C LYS A 242 28.53 6.22 18.05
N SER A 243 27.48 7.02 17.90
CA SER A 243 26.76 7.11 16.62
C SER A 243 27.73 7.60 15.55
N TYR A 244 27.66 7.01 14.36
CA TYR A 244 28.48 7.45 13.22
C TYR A 244 27.66 7.38 11.93
N SER A 245 28.13 8.08 10.89
CA SER A 245 27.51 8.06 9.57
C SER A 245 28.42 7.34 8.57
N LYS A 246 27.84 6.58 7.65
CA LYS A 246 28.55 6.04 6.49
C LYS A 246 28.13 6.85 5.27
N LYS A 247 29.09 7.55 4.68
CA LYS A 247 28.93 8.18 3.37
C LYS A 247 29.51 7.26 2.32
N THR A 248 28.66 6.65 1.50
CA THR A 248 29.11 5.82 0.35
C THR A 248 29.08 6.69 -0.90
N TYR A 249 30.19 6.80 -1.60
CA TYR A 249 30.35 7.76 -2.70
C TYR A 249 31.19 7.22 -3.85
N PHE A 250 30.92 7.72 -5.05
CA PHE A 250 31.66 7.41 -6.27
C PHE A 250 32.53 8.59 -6.68
N MET A 251 33.85 8.39 -6.70
CA MET A 251 34.83 9.42 -7.01
C MET A 251 36.04 8.79 -7.70
N ASP A 252 36.56 9.45 -8.74
CA ASP A 252 37.72 9.00 -9.51
C ASP A 252 37.58 7.55 -10.05
N GLY A 253 36.37 7.19 -10.47
CA GLY A 253 36.07 5.86 -11.03
C GLY A 253 35.99 4.73 -10.00
N LYS A 254 35.98 5.04 -8.69
CA LYS A 254 35.95 4.05 -7.62
C LYS A 254 34.88 4.36 -6.58
N TRP A 255 34.38 3.30 -5.94
CA TRP A 255 33.51 3.39 -4.78
C TRP A 255 34.34 3.49 -3.49
N HIS A 256 33.90 4.39 -2.62
CA HIS A 256 34.49 4.63 -1.32
C HIS A 256 33.40 4.68 -0.25
N ILE A 257 33.74 4.32 0.98
CA ILE A 257 32.95 4.57 2.19
C ILE A 257 33.79 5.44 3.12
N PHE A 258 33.21 6.54 3.59
CA PHE A 258 33.78 7.33 4.67
C PHE A 258 32.92 7.16 5.92
N CYS A 259 33.55 6.73 7.02
CA CYS A 259 32.92 6.67 8.33
C CYS A 259 33.14 8.01 9.05
N GLU A 260 32.06 8.74 9.28
CA GLU A 260 32.05 10.07 9.90
C GLU A 260 31.62 9.97 11.36
N ASN A 261 32.38 10.58 12.27
CA ASN A 261 31.98 10.74 13.66
C ASN A 261 30.79 11.69 13.76
N ILE A 262 29.67 11.22 14.32
CA ILE A 262 28.55 12.10 14.66
C ILE A 262 28.76 12.53 16.11
N SER A 263 28.85 13.84 16.34
CA SER A 263 28.92 14.38 17.69
C SER A 263 27.50 14.48 18.28
N ASP A 264 27.30 14.01 19.51
CA ASP A 264 25.98 13.94 20.17
C ASP A 264 25.37 15.32 20.50
N ASP A 265 26.16 16.39 20.35
CA ASP A 265 25.86 17.79 20.63
C ASP A 265 25.15 18.54 19.47
N GLY A 266 24.61 17.80 18.48
CA GLY A 266 23.54 18.29 17.60
C GLY A 266 23.91 19.44 16.63
N ASN A 267 25.17 19.89 16.61
CA ASN A 267 25.60 21.07 15.85
C ASN A 267 26.35 20.76 14.54
N LEU A 268 26.47 19.50 14.15
CA LEU A 268 26.89 19.14 12.79
C LEU A 268 25.65 18.95 11.92
N ASN A 269 25.36 20.00 11.15
CA ASN A 269 24.30 20.08 10.16
C ASN A 269 24.56 19.05 9.04
N LEU A 270 24.13 17.80 9.24
CA LEU A 270 24.46 16.67 8.36
C LEU A 270 23.20 16.01 7.82
N GLN A 271 22.43 16.80 7.07
CA GLN A 271 21.64 16.25 5.97
C GLN A 271 22.30 16.69 4.66
N THR A 272 23.48 16.16 4.37
CA THR A 272 23.87 16.06 2.95
C THR A 272 22.84 15.14 2.30
N VAL A 273 21.83 15.75 1.67
CA VAL A 273 20.82 15.05 0.87
C VAL A 273 21.57 14.19 -0.14
N SER A 274 21.30 12.89 -0.15
CA SER A 274 21.94 11.95 -1.07
C SER A 274 21.88 12.49 -2.50
N ARG A 275 23.01 12.43 -3.22
CA ARG A 275 23.15 12.82 -4.62
C ARG A 275 23.19 11.57 -5.49
N GLY A 276 22.08 11.26 -6.15
CA GLY A 276 21.96 10.12 -7.06
C GLY A 276 20.58 9.48 -6.99
N ARG A 277 20.33 8.52 -7.86
CA ARG A 277 19.07 7.78 -7.99
C ARG A 277 19.18 6.39 -7.40
N THR A 278 18.20 6.03 -6.58
CA THR A 278 17.97 4.68 -6.08
C THR A 278 16.87 4.01 -6.89
N VAL A 279 16.63 2.71 -6.65
CA VAL A 279 15.39 2.06 -7.09
C VAL A 279 14.16 2.78 -6.52
N ASN A 280 13.01 2.60 -7.18
CA ASN A 280 11.68 3.01 -6.72
C ASN A 280 11.28 4.45 -7.12
N ASP A 281 11.66 4.88 -8.32
CA ASP A 281 11.45 6.27 -8.78
C ASP A 281 10.62 6.44 -10.05
N LEU A 282 10.38 5.38 -10.84
CA LEU A 282 9.77 5.58 -12.16
C LEU A 282 8.29 5.99 -12.12
N PHE A 283 7.54 5.53 -11.13
CA PHE A 283 6.14 5.93 -10.93
C PHE A 283 6.00 7.07 -9.90
N GLY A 284 7.11 7.64 -9.43
CA GLY A 284 7.17 8.57 -8.31
C GLY A 284 7.41 7.88 -6.97
N HIS A 285 7.70 8.68 -5.93
CA HIS A 285 8.01 8.15 -4.61
C HIS A 285 6.73 7.64 -3.94
N TRP A 286 6.74 6.41 -3.44
CA TRP A 286 5.67 5.84 -2.60
C TRP A 286 6.22 5.57 -1.21
N ASP A 287 6.33 6.60 -0.39
CA ASP A 287 6.67 6.43 1.02
C ASP A 287 5.53 5.70 1.74
N LYS A 288 5.89 4.84 2.70
CA LYS A 288 4.96 4.19 3.64
C LYS A 288 4.40 5.18 4.66
N ASN A 289 5.10 6.30 4.90
CA ASN A 289 4.79 7.26 5.96
C ASN A 289 4.40 8.67 5.49
N GLU A 290 4.60 8.99 4.21
CA GLU A 290 4.05 10.22 3.65
C GLU A 290 2.67 9.91 3.05
N TRP A 291 1.70 10.74 3.38
CA TRP A 291 0.39 10.79 2.72
C TRP A 291 0.62 11.27 1.28
N VAL A 292 1.21 10.42 0.43
CA VAL A 292 1.84 10.94 -0.79
C VAL A 292 0.77 11.53 -1.71
N THR A 293 0.99 12.80 -2.02
CA THR A 293 0.29 13.70 -2.95
C THR A 293 0.36 13.25 -4.42
N ASN A 294 0.60 11.96 -4.68
CA ASN A 294 0.66 11.41 -6.02
C ASN A 294 -0.74 11.42 -6.60
N HIS A 295 -1.08 12.43 -7.40
CA HIS A 295 -2.28 12.39 -8.22
C HIS A 295 -2.16 11.26 -9.24
N SER A 296 -3.30 10.64 -9.59
CA SER A 296 -3.32 9.73 -10.74
C SER A 296 -2.76 10.46 -11.97
N PRO A 297 -1.90 9.81 -12.79
CA PRO A 297 -1.37 10.41 -14.01
C PRO A 297 -2.50 10.96 -14.88
N ALA A 298 -2.28 12.10 -15.55
CA ALA A 298 -3.32 12.80 -16.31
C ALA A 298 -3.97 11.95 -17.43
N ASN A 299 -3.29 10.91 -17.89
CA ASN A 299 -3.79 9.95 -18.88
C ASN A 299 -4.60 8.79 -18.26
N ILE A 300 -4.82 8.79 -16.95
CA ILE A 300 -5.64 7.81 -16.23
C ILE A 300 -6.82 8.52 -15.57
N GLN A 301 -8.04 8.06 -15.84
CA GLN A 301 -9.25 8.63 -15.29
C GLN A 301 -10.21 7.56 -14.79
N SER A 302 -10.65 7.68 -13.54
CA SER A 302 -11.75 6.88 -13.00
C SER A 302 -13.10 7.46 -13.45
N VAL A 303 -14.00 6.62 -13.95
CA VAL A 303 -15.25 7.05 -14.59
C VAL A 303 -16.51 6.48 -13.98
N TYR A 304 -16.41 5.39 -13.20
CA TYR A 304 -17.56 4.79 -12.52
C TYR A 304 -17.12 3.84 -11.41
N TYR A 305 -17.91 3.73 -10.35
CA TYR A 305 -17.77 2.69 -9.35
C TYR A 305 -19.08 1.90 -9.25
N GLN A 306 -19.03 0.61 -9.56
CA GLN A 306 -20.17 -0.29 -9.42
C GLN A 306 -20.21 -0.83 -7.99
N LYS A 307 -21.23 -0.44 -7.23
CA LYS A 307 -21.56 -1.05 -5.94
C LYS A 307 -22.21 -2.41 -6.19
N ILE A 308 -21.60 -3.49 -5.71
CA ILE A 308 -22.13 -4.85 -5.87
C ILE A 308 -22.85 -5.27 -4.59
N ARG A 309 -22.17 -5.14 -3.45
CA ARG A 309 -22.69 -5.61 -2.16
C ARG A 309 -22.10 -4.78 -1.02
N ARG A 310 -22.92 -4.35 -0.07
CA ARG A 310 -22.47 -3.75 1.18
C ARG A 310 -22.10 -4.83 2.18
N ILE A 311 -20.98 -4.65 2.88
CA ILE A 311 -20.46 -5.54 3.91
C ILE A 311 -20.11 -4.73 5.16
N ARG A 312 -20.18 -5.37 6.33
CA ARG A 312 -19.72 -4.81 7.61
C ARG A 312 -18.64 -5.72 8.16
N ASN A 313 -17.48 -5.16 8.46
CA ASN A 313 -16.36 -5.91 8.98
C ASN A 313 -16.26 -5.69 10.49
N ARG A 314 -17.02 -6.48 11.26
CA ARG A 314 -16.92 -6.46 12.72
C ARG A 314 -15.64 -7.22 13.10
N GLN A 315 -14.79 -6.57 13.91
CA GLN A 315 -13.48 -7.04 14.38
C GLN A 315 -13.24 -8.55 14.38
N ASP A 316 -12.04 -8.94 13.93
CA ASP A 316 -11.38 -10.18 14.37
C ASP A 316 -10.91 -9.99 15.83
N LEU A 317 -11.56 -10.70 16.76
CA LEU A 317 -11.29 -10.71 18.21
C LEU A 317 -9.82 -10.94 18.56
N ASN A 318 -9.01 -11.51 17.66
CA ASN A 318 -7.61 -11.80 17.90
C ASN A 318 -6.63 -10.68 17.49
N SER A 319 -7.04 -9.71 16.67
CA SER A 319 -6.09 -8.83 15.97
C SER A 319 -5.86 -7.45 16.59
N ARG A 320 -6.67 -7.01 17.57
CA ARG A 320 -6.62 -5.65 18.20
C ARG A 320 -6.54 -4.48 17.20
N LYS A 321 -6.90 -4.66 15.92
CA LYS A 321 -6.94 -3.59 14.93
C LYS A 321 -8.34 -2.99 14.87
N TYR A 322 -8.40 -1.69 14.58
CA TYR A 322 -9.60 -0.86 14.52
C TYR A 322 -10.74 -1.50 13.74
N GLU A 323 -11.97 -1.26 14.21
CA GLU A 323 -13.21 -1.58 13.48
C GLU A 323 -13.16 -0.93 12.09
N GLN A 324 -13.26 -1.74 11.03
CA GLN A 324 -13.48 -1.21 9.70
C GLN A 324 -14.99 -1.05 9.54
N GLY A 325 -15.44 0.18 9.25
CA GLY A 325 -16.84 0.51 9.04
C GLY A 325 -17.49 -0.25 7.87
N ASP A 326 -18.70 0.16 7.52
CA ASP A 326 -19.41 -0.46 6.40
C ASP A 326 -18.76 -0.10 5.07
N ARG A 327 -18.54 -1.09 4.21
CA ARG A 327 -17.92 -0.90 2.90
C ARG A 327 -18.76 -1.51 1.79
N TRP A 328 -18.68 -0.92 0.61
CA TRP A 328 -19.18 -1.51 -0.62
C TRP A 328 -18.09 -2.37 -1.24
N GLN A 329 -18.34 -3.66 -1.42
CA GLN A 329 -17.63 -4.47 -2.39
C GLN A 329 -18.11 -4.06 -3.79
N GLY A 330 -17.16 -3.86 -4.71
CA GLY A 330 -17.48 -3.35 -6.03
C GLY A 330 -16.34 -3.37 -7.02
N CYS A 331 -16.54 -2.66 -8.12
CA CYS A 331 -15.54 -2.50 -9.17
C CYS A 331 -15.37 -1.03 -9.53
N LEU A 332 -14.13 -0.55 -9.55
CA LEU A 332 -13.76 0.75 -10.09
C LEU A 332 -13.48 0.60 -11.59
N PHE A 333 -14.12 1.44 -12.40
CA PHE A 333 -13.97 1.47 -13.86
C PHE A 333 -13.18 2.71 -14.24
N SER A 334 -12.13 2.50 -15.02
CA SER A 334 -11.13 3.51 -15.34
C SER A 334 -10.73 3.44 -16.81
N HIS A 335 -10.21 4.57 -17.31
CA HIS A 335 -9.59 4.70 -18.62
C HIS A 335 -8.11 4.94 -18.45
N LEU A 336 -7.30 4.32 -19.29
CA LEU A 336 -5.91 4.66 -19.49
C LEU A 336 -5.73 5.00 -20.98
N VAL A 337 -5.32 6.23 -21.27
CA VAL A 337 -5.00 6.69 -22.62
C VAL A 337 -3.52 6.44 -22.88
N VAL A 338 -3.23 5.70 -23.94
CA VAL A 338 -1.88 5.44 -24.43
C VAL A 338 -1.84 5.85 -25.90
N GLU A 339 -1.11 6.92 -26.19
CA GLU A 339 -1.12 7.56 -27.51
C GLU A 339 -2.55 7.93 -27.93
N ASN A 340 -3.11 7.28 -28.97
CA ASN A 340 -4.47 7.51 -29.47
C ASN A 340 -5.45 6.39 -29.07
N ASP A 341 -4.97 5.36 -28.37
CA ASP A 341 -5.75 4.20 -27.97
C ASP A 341 -6.14 4.31 -26.48
N THR A 342 -7.31 3.80 -26.11
CA THR A 342 -7.80 3.85 -24.72
C THR A 342 -8.09 2.46 -24.19
N LEU A 343 -7.36 2.07 -23.14
CA LEU A 343 -7.68 0.90 -22.34
C LEU A 343 -8.82 1.25 -21.39
N LYS A 344 -9.98 0.60 -21.58
CA LYS A 344 -11.11 0.65 -20.65
C LYS A 344 -11.03 -0.56 -19.74
N PHE A 345 -10.70 -0.34 -18.47
CA PHE A 345 -10.44 -1.43 -17.53
C PHE A 345 -11.19 -1.27 -16.22
N LYS A 346 -11.39 -2.38 -15.52
CA LYS A 346 -11.99 -2.43 -14.19
C LYS A 346 -11.06 -3.10 -13.19
N ASP A 347 -11.15 -2.66 -11.94
CA ASP A 347 -10.42 -3.24 -10.81
C ASP A 347 -11.37 -3.52 -9.64
N HIS A 348 -11.11 -4.59 -8.91
CA HIS A 348 -11.98 -5.06 -7.82
C HIS A 348 -11.52 -4.42 -6.52
N LEU A 349 -12.34 -3.51 -5.98
CA LEU A 349 -11.99 -2.68 -4.84
C LEU A 349 -13.18 -2.55 -3.89
N TYR A 350 -12.87 -2.36 -2.62
CA TYR A 350 -13.84 -2.02 -1.58
C TYR A 350 -13.86 -0.51 -1.38
N LEU A 351 -15.05 0.08 -1.45
CA LEU A 351 -15.26 1.50 -1.23
C LEU A 351 -15.84 1.74 0.16
N ASP A 352 -15.14 2.55 0.92
CA ASP A 352 -15.59 3.15 2.16
C ASP A 352 -15.95 4.62 1.88
N GLU A 353 -17.24 4.95 1.96
CA GLU A 353 -17.73 6.29 1.61
C GLU A 353 -17.54 7.33 2.72
N GLU A 354 -17.19 6.90 3.95
CA GLU A 354 -17.03 7.79 5.10
C GLU A 354 -15.60 8.36 5.21
N TRP A 355 -14.64 7.63 4.66
CA TRP A 355 -13.23 8.02 4.67
C TRP A 355 -12.82 8.50 3.27
N HIS A 356 -11.97 9.53 3.18
CA HIS A 356 -11.62 10.18 1.90
C HIS A 356 -10.11 10.27 1.64
N TRP A 357 -9.34 9.30 2.11
CA TRP A 357 -7.88 9.33 1.94
C TRP A 357 -7.45 8.94 0.51
N SER A 358 -8.23 8.12 -0.22
CA SER A 358 -8.00 7.90 -1.65
C SER A 358 -8.38 9.14 -2.46
N GLN A 359 -7.53 9.54 -3.40
CA GLN A 359 -7.73 10.75 -4.23
C GLN A 359 -8.50 10.46 -5.53
N ILE A 360 -9.44 9.52 -5.50
CA ILE A 360 -10.23 9.12 -6.67
C ILE A 360 -11.49 9.96 -6.78
N GLU A 361 -11.58 10.70 -7.87
CA GLU A 361 -12.74 11.53 -8.20
C GLU A 361 -13.49 10.98 -9.41
N ILE A 362 -14.82 10.99 -9.31
CA ILE A 362 -15.73 10.66 -10.41
C ILE A 362 -16.72 11.80 -10.55
N ASN A 363 -16.79 12.40 -11.75
CA ASN A 363 -17.61 13.59 -12.02
C ASN A 363 -17.31 14.77 -11.06
N GLY A 364 -16.04 14.98 -10.72
CA GLY A 364 -15.60 16.08 -9.84
C GLY A 364 -15.96 15.90 -8.36
N LYS A 365 -16.31 14.67 -7.94
CA LYS A 365 -16.57 14.33 -6.54
C LYS A 365 -15.70 13.16 -6.10
N ASN A 366 -14.99 13.34 -4.99
CA ASN A 366 -14.30 12.23 -4.31
C ASN A 366 -15.33 11.19 -3.85
N ILE A 367 -15.11 9.93 -4.22
CA ILE A 367 -16.08 8.86 -3.95
C ILE A 367 -15.90 8.20 -2.58
N GLY A 368 -14.77 8.42 -1.91
CA GLY A 368 -14.38 7.76 -0.68
C GLY A 368 -13.03 7.05 -0.78
N ALA A 369 -12.74 6.22 0.21
CA ALA A 369 -11.52 5.46 0.38
C ALA A 369 -11.66 4.09 -0.27
N LEU A 370 -10.67 3.72 -1.08
CA LEU A 370 -10.65 2.45 -1.79
C LEU A 370 -9.63 1.51 -1.17
N THR A 371 -9.97 0.24 -1.04
CA THR A 371 -9.06 -0.79 -0.51
C THR A 371 -9.12 -2.05 -1.35
N PHE A 372 -8.02 -2.80 -1.37
CA PHE A 372 -8.01 -4.16 -1.90
C PHE A 372 -8.63 -5.14 -0.89
N GLU A 373 -8.93 -6.36 -1.34
CA GLU A 373 -9.54 -7.40 -0.50
C GLU A 373 -8.69 -7.77 0.73
N ASP A 374 -7.37 -7.72 0.60
CA ASP A 374 -6.41 -7.94 1.69
C ASP A 374 -6.18 -6.69 2.56
N THR A 375 -7.06 -5.72 2.46
CA THR A 375 -7.08 -4.47 3.24
C THR A 375 -5.93 -3.51 2.92
N GLU A 376 -5.10 -3.79 1.92
CA GLU A 376 -4.12 -2.81 1.43
C GLU A 376 -4.86 -1.57 0.90
N GLN A 377 -4.32 -0.41 1.25
CA GLN A 377 -4.83 0.87 0.79
C GLN A 377 -4.61 1.04 -0.71
N PHE A 378 -5.68 1.30 -1.47
CA PHE A 378 -5.56 1.77 -2.85
C PHE A 378 -5.21 3.26 -2.85
N HIS A 379 -4.01 3.58 -3.33
CA HIS A 379 -3.57 4.96 -3.52
C HIS A 379 -3.99 5.47 -4.89
N ASN A 380 -3.24 5.12 -5.94
CA ASN A 380 -3.47 5.51 -7.32
C ASN A 380 -2.86 4.50 -8.29
N TYR A 381 -3.29 4.58 -9.55
CA TYR A 381 -2.63 3.90 -10.65
C TYR A 381 -1.30 4.57 -10.99
N GLY A 382 -0.30 3.78 -11.39
CA GLY A 382 0.98 4.28 -11.89
C GLY A 382 1.09 4.13 -13.40
N TYR A 383 1.64 5.13 -14.06
CA TYR A 383 1.99 5.10 -15.48
C TYR A 383 3.34 5.78 -15.70
N TYR A 384 4.20 5.16 -16.50
CA TYR A 384 5.50 5.72 -16.87
C TYR A 384 5.79 5.45 -18.34
N SER A 385 6.27 6.48 -19.03
CA SER A 385 6.70 6.41 -20.42
C SER A 385 8.05 7.09 -20.60
N ASN A 386 8.91 6.52 -21.43
CA ASN A 386 10.20 7.09 -21.80
C ASN A 386 10.41 6.92 -23.31
N ALA A 387 10.85 7.97 -24.00
CA ALA A 387 11.05 7.94 -25.45
C ALA A 387 12.13 6.94 -25.91
N ALA A 388 13.04 6.54 -25.04
CA ALA A 388 14.06 5.53 -25.33
C ALA A 388 13.56 4.08 -25.20
N LEU A 389 12.35 3.88 -24.66
CA LEU A 389 11.73 2.57 -24.51
C LEU A 389 10.61 2.39 -25.54
N ASN A 390 10.56 1.22 -26.17
CA ASN A 390 9.50 0.82 -27.09
C ASN A 390 8.25 0.27 -26.38
N TYR A 391 8.13 0.55 -25.09
CA TYR A 391 7.05 0.10 -24.22
C TYR A 391 6.84 1.12 -23.08
N GLN A 392 5.69 1.04 -22.43
CA GLN A 392 5.36 1.84 -21.25
C GLN A 392 5.14 0.92 -20.04
N LEU A 393 5.25 1.49 -18.85
CA LEU A 393 4.97 0.80 -17.60
C LEU A 393 3.62 1.22 -17.07
N PHE A 394 2.89 0.26 -16.51
CA PHE A 394 1.67 0.50 -15.78
C PHE A 394 1.64 -0.34 -14.50
N THR A 395 1.00 0.20 -13.46
CA THR A 395 0.70 -0.56 -12.25
C THR A 395 -0.69 -0.25 -11.72
N SER A 396 -1.45 -1.30 -11.39
CA SER A 396 -2.69 -1.21 -10.63
C SER A 396 -2.48 -1.29 -9.13
N ARG A 397 -1.36 -1.88 -8.70
CA ARG A 397 -1.03 -2.15 -7.31
C ARG A 397 0.49 -2.29 -7.19
N ARG A 398 1.09 -1.78 -6.12
CA ARG A 398 2.56 -1.71 -5.95
C ARG A 398 3.29 -3.02 -6.20
N ASN A 399 2.64 -4.15 -5.95
CA ASN A 399 3.20 -5.48 -6.13
C ASN A 399 2.95 -6.12 -7.51
N ARG A 400 2.44 -5.35 -8.48
CA ARG A 400 2.17 -5.78 -9.86
C ARG A 400 2.72 -4.77 -10.85
N LEU A 401 3.49 -5.26 -11.80
CA LEU A 401 4.07 -4.45 -12.86
C LEU A 401 3.62 -4.99 -14.22
N TYR A 402 3.04 -4.10 -15.02
CA TYR A 402 2.58 -4.38 -16.37
C TYR A 402 3.46 -3.65 -17.39
N LEU A 403 3.70 -4.29 -18.53
CA LEU A 403 4.30 -3.70 -19.71
C LEU A 403 3.21 -3.44 -20.75
N ILE A 404 3.17 -2.22 -21.28
CA ILE A 404 2.32 -1.85 -22.41
C ILE A 404 3.19 -1.80 -23.65
N LYS A 405 2.87 -2.63 -24.64
CA LYS A 405 3.62 -2.74 -25.89
C LYS A 405 2.71 -2.48 -27.07
N ARG A 406 3.27 -1.92 -28.14
CA ARG A 406 2.59 -1.93 -29.44
C ARG A 406 2.54 -3.36 -29.97
N ILE A 407 1.42 -3.72 -30.57
CA ILE A 407 1.27 -4.97 -31.32
C ILE A 407 1.78 -4.66 -32.72
N ASP A 408 2.87 -5.32 -33.13
CA ASP A 408 3.32 -5.23 -34.51
C ASP A 408 2.22 -5.78 -35.45
N PRO A 409 1.93 -5.11 -36.58
CA PRO A 409 0.88 -5.50 -37.53
C PRO A 409 0.98 -6.93 -38.06
#